data_AF-A0A0C2X777-F1
#
_entry.id   AF-A0A0C2X777-F1
#
_cell.length_a   1.000
_cell.length_b   1.000
_cell.length_c   1.000
_cell.angle_alpha   90.00
_cell.angle_beta   90.00
_cell.angle_gamma   90.00
#
_symmetry.space_group_name_H-M   'P 1'
#
loop_
_entity.id
_entity.type
_entity.pdbx_description
1 polymer ?
#
loop_
_entity_poly.entity_id
_entity_poly.type
_entity_poly.pdbx_seq_one_letter_code
_entity_poly.pdbx_strand_id
1 'polypeptide(L)'
;MATPSSVTSLVEVQKITQYLSSHNHVTELDGEIMKRINPSTWHYFCEAGFSDFLIDRCKYPSWFNDLQLSGTALCTSFLIHKSGGSQDLNFVSRIRETIVQKYFKPLLSSSPLFGLSDPYVSIFGLMSLGNLILVMQNSLKVVPNDSFSRAFFPDAIKISTLIWCLASTAETKLLGKTVLSSIVLDGFKNATIDLLEDTLTTIMEHVPVEKIADNCKEVLLEGIESRLSNPCSMLQSLIVVFIISFSGQTPPTKGLFDALLKQNVHHFVLLAARQLMEDEEGVCKCVESHGLLSVLSYVLSVDTNHHNGFQNQWFKIFETMTHSVGCDDIDCKCWGRTNLFEDAIRTALEQDRLWLKTSGKLRARSKDNSSRVSPQKRKEIEELWLKLGMVMGLQEDEPGAGCQWHKCERHGRDDEETEWMLRKCSKCLARYCSVDCQKKDWKEGHKKSCGLT
;
A
#
# COMPACT_ATOMS: atom_id res chain seq x y z
N MET A 1 4.30 -48.36 10.20
CA MET A 1 3.48 -48.28 11.43
C MET A 1 2.22 -47.50 11.09
N ALA A 2 1.03 -47.98 11.43
CA ALA A 2 -0.20 -47.22 11.22
C ALA A 2 -0.24 -46.03 12.19
N THR A 3 -0.34 -44.82 11.67
CA THR A 3 -0.37 -43.58 12.45
C THR A 3 -1.76 -43.40 13.09
N PRO A 4 -1.87 -43.28 14.43
CA PRO A 4 -3.13 -42.94 15.09
C PRO A 4 -3.67 -41.60 14.56
N SER A 5 -4.97 -41.52 14.31
CA SER A 5 -5.62 -40.41 13.57
C SER A 5 -5.78 -39.12 14.36
N SER A 6 -5.48 -39.08 15.66
CA SER A 6 -5.54 -37.85 16.45
C SER A 6 -4.45 -37.85 17.52
N VAL A 7 -3.70 -36.75 17.58
CA VAL A 7 -2.82 -36.43 18.71
C VAL A 7 -3.72 -36.03 19.87
N THR A 8 -3.68 -36.79 20.97
CA THR A 8 -4.62 -36.59 22.10
C THR A 8 -3.95 -36.11 23.38
N SER A 9 -2.62 -36.08 23.44
CA SER A 9 -1.90 -35.73 24.67
C SER A 9 -0.53 -35.08 24.41
N LEU A 10 -0.06 -34.30 25.38
CA LEU A 10 1.29 -33.74 25.42
C LEU A 10 2.38 -34.82 25.29
N VAL A 11 2.20 -35.97 25.95
CA VAL A 11 3.17 -37.09 25.92
C VAL A 11 3.35 -37.63 24.51
N GLU A 12 2.27 -37.70 23.71
CA GLU A 12 2.37 -38.11 22.31
C GLU A 12 3.16 -37.09 21.49
N VAL A 13 2.90 -35.79 21.71
CA VAL A 13 3.63 -34.72 21.02
C VAL A 13 5.10 -34.67 21.40
N GLN A 14 5.43 -34.84 22.68
CA GLN A 14 6.82 -34.94 23.14
C GLN A 14 7.57 -36.09 22.45
N LYS A 15 6.92 -37.25 22.29
CA LYS A 15 7.50 -38.38 21.53
C LYS A 15 7.72 -38.01 20.06
N ILE A 16 6.77 -37.31 19.44
CA ILE A 16 6.90 -36.83 18.06
C ILE A 16 8.04 -35.82 17.93
N THR A 17 8.11 -34.80 18.79
CA THR A 17 9.17 -33.78 18.78
C THR A 17 10.54 -34.37 19.06
N GLN A 18 10.64 -35.31 20.01
CA GLN A 18 11.89 -36.01 20.30
C GLN A 18 12.32 -36.88 19.11
N TYR A 19 11.38 -37.60 18.51
CA TYR A 19 11.64 -38.43 17.33
C TYR A 19 12.12 -37.58 16.14
N LEU A 20 11.51 -36.41 15.92
CA LEU A 20 11.95 -35.44 14.92
C LEU A 20 13.35 -34.90 15.18
N SER A 21 13.63 -34.57 16.43
CA SER A 21 14.94 -34.05 16.83
C SER A 21 16.05 -35.09 16.68
N SER A 22 15.72 -36.38 16.76
CA SER A 22 16.69 -37.47 16.63
C SER A 22 16.88 -37.99 15.20
N HIS A 23 16.01 -37.63 14.25
CA HIS A 23 16.09 -38.10 12.86
C HIS A 23 16.35 -36.92 11.93
N ASN A 24 17.57 -36.86 11.37
CA ASN A 24 17.89 -35.87 10.35
C ASN A 24 17.07 -36.14 9.08
N HIS A 25 16.20 -35.18 8.71
CA HIS A 25 15.52 -35.06 7.42
C HIS A 25 14.73 -36.28 6.93
N VAL A 26 13.52 -36.45 7.45
CA VAL A 26 12.52 -37.36 6.85
C VAL A 26 11.35 -36.53 6.33
N THR A 27 11.36 -36.18 5.04
CA THR A 27 10.32 -35.34 4.39
C THR A 27 8.92 -35.95 4.48
N GLU A 28 8.80 -37.29 4.46
CA GLU A 28 7.52 -37.99 4.65
C GLU A 28 6.92 -37.72 6.03
N LEU A 29 7.77 -37.58 7.04
CA LEU A 29 7.37 -37.36 8.42
C LEU A 29 6.82 -35.94 8.62
N ASP A 30 7.41 -34.96 7.94
CA ASP A 30 6.95 -33.56 7.98
C ASP A 30 5.50 -33.44 7.52
N GLY A 31 5.13 -34.13 6.43
CA GLY A 31 3.75 -34.13 5.92
C GLY A 31 2.75 -34.74 6.90
N GLU A 32 3.12 -35.83 7.58
CA GLU A 32 2.26 -36.48 8.59
C GLU A 32 2.11 -35.64 9.86
N ILE A 33 3.16 -34.95 10.29
CA ILE A 33 3.09 -34.03 11.43
C ILE A 33 2.23 -32.83 11.11
N MET A 34 2.34 -32.29 9.90
CA MET A 34 1.53 -31.15 9.49
C MET A 34 0.03 -31.46 9.53
N LYS A 35 -0.38 -32.69 9.21
CA LYS A 35 -1.77 -33.14 9.37
C LYS A 35 -2.23 -33.21 10.83
N ARG A 36 -1.30 -33.35 11.78
CA ARG A 36 -1.56 -33.47 13.22
C ARG A 36 -1.60 -32.13 13.93
N ILE A 37 -0.95 -31.11 13.38
CA ILE A 37 -0.95 -29.74 13.90
C ILE A 37 -2.27 -29.08 13.53
N ASN A 38 -3.10 -28.82 14.53
CA ASN A 38 -4.37 -28.12 14.37
C ASN A 38 -4.64 -27.24 15.60
N PRO A 39 -5.69 -26.40 15.59
CA PRO A 39 -5.93 -25.48 16.69
C PRO A 39 -6.08 -26.12 18.07
N SER A 40 -6.58 -27.36 18.15
CA SER A 40 -6.79 -28.08 19.41
C SER A 40 -5.54 -28.79 19.95
N THR A 41 -4.51 -28.98 19.12
CA THR A 41 -3.30 -29.74 19.49
C THR A 41 -2.06 -28.86 19.60
N TRP A 42 -2.10 -27.64 19.06
CA TRP A 42 -0.93 -26.75 18.98
C TRP A 42 -0.29 -26.40 20.32
N HIS A 43 -1.08 -26.20 21.38
CA HIS A 43 -0.51 -25.90 22.70
C HIS A 43 0.36 -27.05 23.20
N TYR A 44 -0.01 -28.30 22.92
CA TYR A 44 0.84 -29.46 23.22
C TYR A 44 2.14 -29.46 22.40
N PHE A 45 2.13 -28.96 21.15
CA PHE A 45 3.35 -28.79 20.35
C PHE A 45 4.25 -27.71 20.93
N CYS A 46 3.71 -26.55 21.29
CA CYS A 46 4.48 -25.51 21.98
C CYS A 46 5.10 -26.02 23.29
N GLU A 47 4.30 -26.65 24.16
CA GLU A 47 4.76 -27.21 25.44
C GLU A 47 5.80 -28.33 25.26
N ALA A 48 5.73 -29.08 24.16
CA ALA A 48 6.70 -30.13 23.84
C ALA A 48 8.02 -29.60 23.25
N GLY A 49 8.21 -28.27 23.15
CA GLY A 49 9.42 -27.67 22.56
C GLY A 49 9.47 -27.73 21.03
N PHE A 50 8.33 -27.95 20.37
CA PHE A 50 8.28 -28.00 18.90
C PHE A 50 8.65 -26.66 18.25
N SER A 51 8.35 -25.54 18.94
CA SER A 51 8.74 -24.19 18.52
C SER A 51 10.26 -24.05 18.41
N ASP A 52 11.00 -24.52 19.43
CA ASP A 52 12.46 -24.51 19.43
C ASP A 52 13.03 -25.45 18.36
N PHE A 53 12.42 -26.63 18.18
CA PHE A 53 12.78 -27.55 17.10
C PHE A 53 12.67 -26.89 15.72
N LEU A 54 11.57 -26.18 15.42
CA LEU A 54 11.39 -25.48 14.15
C LEU A 54 12.44 -24.37 13.95
N ILE A 55 12.71 -23.59 15.00
CA ILE A 55 13.71 -22.51 14.95
C ILE A 55 15.12 -23.07 14.71
N ASP A 56 15.47 -24.17 15.39
CA ASP A 56 16.75 -24.84 15.19
C ASP A 56 16.85 -25.44 13.80
N ARG A 57 15.75 -26.00 13.29
CA ARG A 57 15.70 -26.55 11.94
C ARG A 57 15.91 -25.48 10.87
N CYS A 58 15.39 -24.27 11.08
CA CYS A 58 15.66 -23.12 10.20
C CYS A 58 17.13 -22.68 10.13
N LYS A 59 18.02 -23.21 10.99
CA LYS A 59 19.45 -22.92 10.94
C LYS A 59 20.18 -23.73 9.86
N TYR A 60 19.57 -24.80 9.33
CA TYR A 60 20.23 -25.70 8.38
C TYR A 60 19.96 -25.31 6.92
N PRO A 61 20.89 -25.61 5.98
CA PRO A 61 20.83 -25.11 4.59
C PRO A 61 19.79 -25.78 3.67
N SER A 62 18.99 -26.73 4.16
CA SER A 62 17.91 -27.40 3.41
C SER A 62 16.68 -26.50 3.23
N TRP A 63 16.94 -25.31 2.70
CA TRP A 63 16.13 -24.12 2.86
C TRP A 63 14.68 -24.28 2.39
N PHE A 64 14.43 -25.15 1.43
CA PHE A 64 13.13 -25.19 0.76
C PHE A 64 12.03 -25.93 1.53
N ASN A 65 12.30 -27.17 1.95
CA ASN A 65 11.32 -27.99 2.68
C ASN A 65 11.02 -27.41 4.08
N ASP A 66 12.05 -26.83 4.71
CA ASP A 66 11.94 -26.27 6.05
C ASP A 66 11.16 -24.95 6.06
N LEU A 67 11.18 -24.20 4.95
CA LEU A 67 10.40 -22.97 4.78
C LEU A 67 8.91 -23.26 4.74
N GLN A 68 8.49 -24.31 4.04
CA GLN A 68 7.09 -24.73 3.96
C GLN A 68 6.56 -25.16 5.33
N LEU A 69 7.37 -25.95 6.06
CA LEU A 69 7.05 -26.38 7.42
C LEU A 69 6.89 -25.16 8.35
N SER A 70 7.83 -24.22 8.30
CA SER A 70 7.82 -23.00 9.11
C SER A 70 6.64 -22.09 8.77
N GLY A 71 6.33 -21.92 7.48
CA GLY A 71 5.19 -21.16 7.03
C GLY A 71 3.86 -21.76 7.48
N THR A 72 3.74 -23.08 7.47
CA THR A 72 2.51 -23.74 7.90
C THR A 72 2.36 -23.70 9.44
N ALA A 73 3.46 -23.82 10.18
CA ALA A 73 3.46 -23.62 11.64
C ALA A 73 3.06 -22.18 12.02
N LEU A 74 3.61 -21.17 11.33
CA LEU A 74 3.21 -19.78 11.49
C LEU A 74 1.73 -19.55 11.16
N CYS A 75 1.25 -20.12 10.04
CA CYS A 75 -0.15 -20.01 9.64
C CYS A 75 -1.08 -20.64 10.68
N THR A 76 -0.73 -21.81 11.20
CA THR A 76 -1.52 -22.49 12.23
C THR A 76 -1.55 -21.67 13.53
N SER A 77 -0.39 -21.17 13.97
CA SER A 77 -0.28 -20.28 15.12
C SER A 77 -1.18 -19.04 14.98
N PHE A 78 -1.23 -18.45 13.77
CA PHE A 78 -2.14 -17.33 13.47
C PHE A 78 -3.62 -17.73 13.55
N LEU A 79 -4.02 -18.86 12.95
CA LEU A 79 -5.41 -19.32 12.98
C LEU A 79 -5.90 -19.56 14.40
N ILE A 80 -5.04 -20.06 15.28
CA ILE A 80 -5.34 -20.30 16.70
C ILE A 80 -5.62 -19.01 17.43
N HIS A 81 -4.77 -18.00 17.24
CA HIS A 81 -5.00 -16.69 17.81
C HIS A 81 -6.35 -16.13 17.36
N LYS A 82 -6.68 -16.23 16.07
CA LYS A 82 -7.96 -15.75 15.53
C LYS A 82 -9.17 -16.47 16.16
N SER A 83 -9.01 -17.72 16.56
CA SER A 83 -10.03 -18.49 17.30
C SER A 83 -10.07 -18.22 18.82
N GLY A 84 -9.29 -17.26 19.33
CA GLY A 84 -9.22 -16.92 20.76
C GLY A 84 -8.31 -17.83 21.60
N GLY A 85 -7.48 -18.65 20.94
CA GLY A 85 -6.51 -19.51 21.63
C GLY A 85 -5.25 -18.75 22.08
N SER A 86 -4.59 -19.27 23.12
CA SER A 86 -3.30 -18.74 23.59
C SER A 86 -2.22 -18.96 22.54
N GLN A 87 -1.64 -17.87 22.04
CA GLN A 87 -0.55 -17.90 21.08
C GLN A 87 0.81 -17.79 21.78
N ASP A 88 1.78 -18.60 21.38
CA ASP A 88 3.18 -18.39 21.76
C ASP A 88 3.77 -17.24 20.93
N LEU A 89 3.66 -16.01 21.48
CA LEU A 89 4.16 -14.79 20.84
C LEU A 89 5.68 -14.80 20.70
N ASN A 90 6.40 -15.48 21.59
CA ASN A 90 7.86 -15.58 21.55
C ASN A 90 8.30 -16.44 20.36
N PHE A 91 7.65 -17.59 20.16
CA PHE A 91 7.85 -18.41 18.97
C PHE A 91 7.61 -17.60 17.69
N VAL A 92 6.47 -16.91 17.58
CA VAL A 92 6.13 -16.11 16.40
C VAL A 92 7.18 -15.04 16.11
N SER A 93 7.67 -14.35 17.14
CA SER A 93 8.73 -13.34 16.97
C SER A 93 10.05 -13.96 16.51
N ARG A 94 10.50 -15.05 17.16
CA ARG A 94 11.79 -15.70 16.86
C ARG A 94 11.79 -16.36 15.48
N ILE A 95 10.71 -17.03 15.09
CA ILE A 95 10.63 -17.69 13.79
C ILE A 95 10.60 -16.66 12.66
N ARG A 96 9.89 -15.54 12.83
CA ARG A 96 9.88 -14.40 11.90
C ARG A 96 11.29 -13.85 11.69
N GLU A 97 11.99 -13.54 12.77
CA GLU A 97 13.37 -13.04 12.71
C GLU A 97 14.29 -14.05 12.02
N THR A 98 14.18 -15.33 12.38
CA THR A 98 14.97 -16.40 11.77
C THR A 98 14.71 -16.49 10.26
N ILE A 99 13.44 -16.44 9.84
CA ILE A 99 13.05 -16.45 8.42
C ILE A 99 13.71 -15.29 7.66
N VAL A 100 13.61 -14.06 8.20
CA VAL A 100 14.20 -12.89 7.54
C VAL A 100 15.72 -13.00 7.46
N GLN A 101 16.40 -13.30 8.57
CA GLN A 101 17.87 -13.32 8.61
C GLN A 101 18.47 -14.48 7.81
N LYS A 102 17.82 -15.64 7.79
CA LYS A 102 18.38 -16.86 7.19
C LYS A 102 17.93 -17.12 5.77
N TYR A 103 16.80 -16.56 5.35
CA TYR A 103 16.24 -16.83 4.03
C TYR A 103 16.17 -15.57 3.18
N PHE A 104 15.54 -14.50 3.69
CA PHE A 104 15.28 -13.31 2.88
C PHE A 104 16.58 -12.57 2.60
N LYS A 105 17.37 -12.28 3.64
CA LYS A 105 18.65 -11.58 3.49
C LYS A 105 19.63 -12.33 2.58
N PRO A 106 19.89 -13.65 2.76
CA PRO A 106 20.76 -14.38 1.85
C PRO A 106 20.25 -14.33 0.41
N LEU A 107 18.97 -14.61 0.17
CA LEU A 107 18.35 -14.57 -1.16
C LEU A 107 18.54 -13.21 -1.85
N LEU A 108 18.49 -12.12 -1.09
CA LEU A 108 18.65 -10.76 -1.61
C LEU A 108 20.12 -10.32 -1.74
N SER A 109 21.04 -10.94 -1.00
CA SER A 109 22.47 -10.61 -0.99
C SER A 109 23.30 -11.42 -1.98
N SER A 110 22.96 -12.70 -2.20
CA SER A 110 23.49 -13.48 -3.30
C SER A 110 22.72 -13.06 -4.55
N SER A 111 23.29 -12.15 -5.37
CA SER A 111 22.77 -11.61 -6.65
C SER A 111 21.34 -12.09 -6.96
N PRO A 112 20.30 -11.26 -7.00
CA PRO A 112 18.91 -11.73 -7.05
C PRO A 112 18.54 -12.62 -8.27
N LEU A 113 19.41 -12.71 -9.27
CA LEU A 113 19.33 -13.70 -10.35
C LEU A 113 19.71 -15.12 -9.91
N PHE A 114 20.59 -15.29 -8.91
CA PHE A 114 21.17 -16.57 -8.48
C PHE A 114 20.13 -17.54 -7.89
N GLY A 115 18.94 -17.06 -7.51
CA GLY A 115 17.79 -17.90 -7.20
C GLY A 115 16.80 -17.97 -8.37
N LEU A 116 16.39 -16.84 -8.94
CA LEU A 116 15.26 -16.81 -9.89
C LEU A 116 15.59 -17.32 -11.30
N SER A 117 16.86 -17.28 -11.70
CA SER A 117 17.33 -17.84 -12.97
C SER A 117 17.91 -19.25 -12.82
N ASP A 118 18.07 -19.73 -11.58
CA ASP A 118 18.43 -21.11 -11.33
C ASP A 118 17.21 -21.99 -11.64
N PRO A 119 17.25 -22.87 -12.65
CA PRO A 119 16.15 -23.79 -12.95
C PRO A 119 15.76 -24.68 -11.77
N TYR A 120 16.59 -24.76 -10.71
CA TYR A 120 16.29 -25.47 -9.48
C TYR A 120 15.46 -24.68 -8.45
N VAL A 121 15.32 -23.36 -8.57
CA VAL A 121 14.26 -22.64 -7.84
C VAL A 121 12.95 -22.94 -8.55
N SER A 122 12.39 -24.08 -8.17
CA SER A 122 11.12 -24.56 -8.70
C SER A 122 10.03 -23.50 -8.51
N ILE A 123 9.02 -23.52 -9.39
CA ILE A 123 7.76 -22.76 -9.22
C ILE A 123 7.22 -22.90 -7.79
N PHE A 124 7.31 -24.11 -7.22
CA PHE A 124 6.93 -24.38 -5.84
C PHE A 124 7.65 -23.47 -4.84
N GLY A 125 8.89 -23.06 -5.12
CA GLY A 125 9.64 -22.21 -4.22
C GLY A 125 9.34 -20.75 -4.20
N LEU A 126 8.99 -20.20 -5.36
CA LEU A 126 8.40 -18.87 -5.40
C LEU A 126 7.01 -18.89 -4.78
N MET A 127 6.26 -20.00 -4.95
CA MET A 127 4.97 -20.17 -4.30
C MET A 127 5.06 -20.22 -2.77
N SER A 128 5.95 -21.04 -2.22
CA SER A 128 6.17 -21.12 -0.78
C SER A 128 6.65 -19.80 -0.19
N LEU A 129 7.52 -19.07 -0.90
CA LEU A 129 8.03 -17.79 -0.44
C LEU A 129 6.93 -16.71 -0.42
N GLY A 130 6.13 -16.60 -1.48
CA GLY A 130 5.00 -15.65 -1.52
C GLY A 130 3.95 -15.97 -0.45
N ASN A 131 3.61 -17.24 -0.26
CA ASN A 131 2.71 -17.67 0.81
C ASN A 131 3.26 -17.33 2.19
N LEU A 132 4.57 -17.51 2.42
CA LEU A 132 5.20 -17.17 3.68
C LEU A 132 5.13 -15.67 3.97
N ILE A 133 5.34 -14.83 2.96
CA ILE A 133 5.20 -13.38 3.09
C ILE A 133 3.78 -13.04 3.55
N LEU A 134 2.74 -13.58 2.90
CA LEU A 134 1.34 -13.36 3.30
C LEU A 134 1.06 -13.81 4.73
N VAL A 135 1.61 -14.95 5.15
CA VAL A 135 1.46 -15.44 6.53
C VAL A 135 2.15 -14.50 7.51
N MET A 136 3.38 -14.06 7.21
CA MET A 136 4.12 -13.11 8.05
C MET A 136 3.37 -11.77 8.17
N GLN A 137 2.86 -11.25 7.06
CA GLN A 137 2.02 -10.06 7.05
C GLN A 137 0.76 -10.18 7.90
N ASN A 138 -0.03 -11.24 7.70
CA ASN A 138 -1.24 -11.45 8.50
C ASN A 138 -0.92 -11.60 9.98
N SER A 139 0.19 -12.26 10.28
CA SER A 139 0.65 -12.41 11.66
C SER A 139 1.02 -11.05 12.28
N LEU A 140 1.49 -10.06 11.53
CA LEU A 140 1.78 -8.71 12.05
C LEU A 140 0.52 -7.94 12.48
N LYS A 141 -0.64 -8.24 11.88
CA LYS A 141 -1.93 -7.69 12.33
C LYS A 141 -2.31 -8.18 13.73
N VAL A 142 -1.86 -9.38 14.07
CA VAL A 142 -2.15 -10.07 15.33
C VAL A 142 -1.10 -9.74 16.39
N VAL A 143 0.17 -9.75 16.01
CA VAL A 143 1.31 -9.39 16.88
C VAL A 143 2.10 -8.27 16.20
N PRO A 144 1.68 -7.01 16.40
CA PRO A 144 2.40 -5.86 15.88
C PRO A 144 3.82 -5.82 16.45
N ASN A 145 4.80 -5.57 15.58
CA ASN A 145 6.19 -5.36 15.98
C ASN A 145 6.82 -4.40 14.97
N ASP A 146 7.01 -3.14 15.36
CA ASP A 146 7.51 -2.09 14.49
C ASP A 146 8.92 -2.36 13.99
N SER A 147 9.79 -2.89 14.86
CA SER A 147 11.17 -3.21 14.50
C SER A 147 11.22 -4.31 13.44
N PHE A 148 10.39 -5.34 13.59
CA PHE A 148 10.27 -6.38 12.59
C PHE A 148 9.67 -5.85 11.30
N SER A 149 8.60 -5.05 11.39
CA SER A 149 7.92 -4.46 10.22
C SER A 149 8.89 -3.66 9.36
N ARG A 150 9.73 -2.82 9.97
CA ARG A 150 10.78 -2.05 9.28
C ARG A 150 11.83 -2.92 8.61
N ALA A 151 12.20 -4.05 9.21
CA ALA A 151 13.18 -4.97 8.64
C ALA A 151 12.57 -5.88 7.55
N PHE A 152 11.30 -6.25 7.68
CA PHE A 152 10.63 -7.24 6.84
C PHE A 152 10.04 -6.64 5.56
N PHE A 153 9.35 -5.50 5.64
CA PHE A 153 8.66 -4.93 4.49
C PHE A 153 9.57 -4.63 3.29
N PRO A 154 10.80 -4.07 3.44
CA PRO A 154 11.69 -3.86 2.30
C PRO A 154 11.97 -5.14 1.53
N ASP A 155 12.39 -6.17 2.27
CA ASP A 155 12.76 -7.46 1.69
C ASP A 155 11.54 -8.14 1.06
N ALA A 156 10.38 -8.06 1.71
CA ALA A 156 9.13 -8.62 1.22
C ALA A 156 8.66 -7.94 -0.08
N ILE A 157 8.73 -6.60 -0.17
CA ILE A 157 8.39 -5.86 -1.39
C ILE A 157 9.36 -6.24 -2.51
N LYS A 158 10.67 -6.28 -2.21
CA LYS A 158 11.70 -6.63 -3.18
C LYS A 158 11.47 -8.03 -3.75
N ILE A 159 11.30 -9.02 -2.89
CA ILE A 159 11.03 -10.41 -3.28
C ILE A 159 9.73 -10.50 -4.09
N SER A 160 8.64 -9.89 -3.63
CA SER A 160 7.34 -9.98 -4.31
C SER A 160 7.38 -9.35 -5.70
N THR A 161 8.09 -8.23 -5.84
CA THR A 161 8.28 -7.57 -7.14
C THR A 161 9.16 -8.40 -8.06
N LEU A 162 10.23 -9.03 -7.53
CA LEU A 162 11.06 -9.95 -8.32
C LEU A 162 10.27 -11.18 -8.77
N ILE A 163 9.47 -11.81 -7.88
CA ILE A 163 8.56 -12.92 -8.23
C ILE A 163 7.63 -12.48 -9.36
N TRP A 164 6.99 -11.32 -9.20
CA TRP A 164 6.07 -10.83 -10.22
C TRP A 164 6.76 -10.53 -11.55
N CYS A 165 7.96 -9.94 -11.52
CA CYS A 165 8.64 -9.49 -12.73
C CYS A 165 9.36 -10.60 -13.50
N LEU A 166 9.91 -11.59 -12.79
CA LEU A 166 10.81 -12.61 -13.33
C LEU A 166 10.17 -14.00 -13.41
N ALA A 167 9.03 -14.25 -12.77
CA ALA A 167 8.39 -15.56 -12.85
C ALA A 167 7.97 -15.93 -14.27
N SER A 168 8.15 -17.21 -14.59
CA SER A 168 7.87 -17.78 -15.92
C SER A 168 6.42 -18.23 -16.11
N THR A 169 5.63 -18.35 -15.03
CA THR A 169 4.22 -18.80 -15.10
C THR A 169 3.25 -17.75 -14.60
N ALA A 170 2.02 -17.77 -15.13
CA ALA A 170 0.95 -16.83 -14.76
C ALA A 170 0.56 -16.96 -13.27
N GLU A 171 0.54 -18.18 -12.73
CA GLU A 171 0.19 -18.44 -11.33
C GLU A 171 1.20 -17.82 -10.37
N THR A 172 2.48 -17.92 -10.72
CA THR A 172 3.57 -17.40 -9.89
C THR A 172 3.63 -15.86 -9.99
N LYS A 173 3.41 -15.30 -11.19
CA LYS A 173 3.24 -13.85 -11.36
C LYS A 173 2.06 -13.32 -10.55
N LEU A 174 0.91 -14.01 -10.61
CA LEU A 174 -0.31 -13.64 -9.86
C LEU A 174 -0.05 -13.69 -8.36
N LEU A 175 0.70 -14.67 -7.86
CA LEU A 175 1.12 -14.71 -6.47
C LEU A 175 1.97 -13.47 -6.13
N GLY A 176 3.04 -13.19 -6.87
CA GLY A 176 3.88 -12.01 -6.64
C GLY A 176 3.06 -10.72 -6.56
N LYS A 177 2.12 -10.53 -7.50
CA LYS A 177 1.16 -9.42 -7.52
C LYS A 177 0.27 -9.38 -6.26
N THR A 178 -0.29 -10.52 -5.86
CA THR A 178 -1.18 -10.64 -4.69
C THR A 178 -0.44 -10.31 -3.41
N VAL A 179 0.77 -10.84 -3.25
CA VAL A 179 1.65 -10.57 -2.10
C VAL A 179 1.99 -9.09 -2.05
N LEU A 180 2.43 -8.51 -3.17
CA LEU A 180 2.76 -7.09 -3.25
C LEU A 180 1.57 -6.22 -2.87
N SER A 181 0.38 -6.50 -3.41
CA SER A 181 -0.85 -5.76 -3.08
C SER A 181 -1.20 -5.85 -1.59
N SER A 182 -1.04 -7.04 -1.00
CA SER A 182 -1.27 -7.28 0.43
C SER A 182 -0.28 -6.50 1.30
N ILE A 183 1.01 -6.44 0.93
CA ILE A 183 2.02 -5.58 1.60
C ILE A 183 1.60 -4.14 1.59
N VAL A 184 1.11 -3.69 0.45
CA VAL A 184 0.77 -2.31 0.27
C VAL A 184 -0.45 -1.92 1.10
N LEU A 185 -1.53 -2.67 0.95
CA LEU A 185 -2.81 -2.33 1.58
C LEU A 185 -2.73 -2.32 3.11
N ASP A 186 -1.95 -3.22 3.69
CA ASP A 186 -1.90 -3.40 5.13
C ASP A 186 -0.71 -2.70 5.82
N GLY A 187 0.41 -2.51 5.11
CA GLY A 187 1.67 -2.05 5.68
C GLY A 187 1.93 -0.54 5.59
N PHE A 188 1.22 0.18 4.71
CA PHE A 188 1.60 1.54 4.30
C PHE A 188 1.24 2.68 5.25
N LYS A 189 0.70 2.40 6.44
CA LYS A 189 0.15 3.46 7.28
C LYS A 189 1.17 4.51 7.75
N ASN A 190 2.48 4.20 7.83
CA ASN A 190 3.46 5.13 8.44
C ASN A 190 4.89 5.09 7.87
N ALA A 191 5.14 4.33 6.81
CA ALA A 191 6.48 4.18 6.27
C ALA A 191 6.40 4.18 4.74
N THR A 192 7.46 4.63 4.05
CA THR A 192 7.98 3.94 2.85
C THR A 192 7.66 4.48 1.44
N ILE A 193 7.53 5.78 1.19
CA ILE A 193 7.87 6.28 -0.17
C ILE A 193 9.38 6.07 -0.42
N ASP A 194 10.21 6.53 0.51
CA ASP A 194 11.68 6.40 0.39
C ASP A 194 12.14 4.93 0.26
N LEU A 195 11.54 4.02 1.03
CA LEU A 195 11.89 2.61 0.95
C LEU A 195 11.40 1.95 -0.35
N LEU A 196 10.24 2.38 -0.86
CA LEU A 196 9.79 1.93 -2.18
C LEU A 196 10.77 2.38 -3.26
N GLU A 197 11.21 3.63 -3.19
CA GLU A 197 12.22 4.17 -4.10
C GLU A 197 13.53 3.39 -4.02
N ASP A 198 14.05 3.12 -2.82
CA ASP A 198 15.24 2.30 -2.61
C ASP A 198 15.06 0.88 -3.16
N THR A 199 13.90 0.27 -2.88
CA THR A 199 13.57 -1.09 -3.33
C THR A 199 13.49 -1.17 -4.85
N LEU A 200 12.79 -0.22 -5.48
CA LEU A 200 12.67 -0.14 -6.94
C LEU A 200 14.01 0.14 -7.60
N THR A 201 14.82 1.06 -7.03
CA THR A 201 16.18 1.31 -7.49
C THR A 201 16.98 0.02 -7.52
N THR A 202 16.94 -0.75 -6.43
CA THR A 202 17.63 -2.04 -6.36
C THR A 202 17.06 -3.06 -7.34
N ILE A 203 15.75 -3.10 -7.58
CA ILE A 203 15.14 -4.01 -8.55
C ILE A 203 15.58 -3.67 -9.98
N MET A 204 15.67 -2.39 -10.32
CA MET A 204 16.09 -1.92 -11.65
C MET A 204 17.54 -2.26 -11.97
N GLU A 205 18.39 -2.56 -10.98
CA GLU A 205 19.74 -3.12 -11.20
C GLU A 205 19.70 -4.51 -11.84
N HIS A 206 18.57 -5.21 -11.74
CA HIS A 206 18.44 -6.61 -12.13
C HIS A 206 17.33 -6.87 -13.15
N VAL A 207 16.31 -6.01 -13.19
CA VAL A 207 15.18 -6.12 -14.11
C VAL A 207 15.17 -4.89 -15.02
N PRO A 208 15.24 -5.05 -16.35
CA PRO A 208 15.13 -3.94 -17.28
C PRO A 208 13.86 -3.12 -17.02
N VAL A 209 13.97 -1.80 -17.03
CA VAL A 209 12.84 -0.89 -16.76
C VAL A 209 11.69 -1.09 -17.75
N GLU A 210 11.99 -1.45 -19.00
CA GLU A 210 11.01 -1.79 -20.01
C GLU A 210 10.20 -3.03 -19.63
N LYS A 211 10.85 -4.03 -19.01
CA LYS A 211 10.18 -5.25 -18.58
C LYS A 211 9.23 -4.97 -17.41
N ILE A 212 9.65 -4.11 -16.47
CA ILE A 212 8.78 -3.66 -15.37
C ILE A 212 7.56 -2.93 -15.93
N ALA A 213 7.76 -2.01 -16.88
CA ALA A 213 6.67 -1.28 -17.52
C ALA A 213 5.72 -2.22 -18.30
N ASP A 214 6.25 -3.23 -19.00
CA ASP A 214 5.45 -4.19 -19.75
C ASP A 214 4.56 -5.01 -18.81
N ASN A 215 5.11 -5.46 -17.68
CA ASN A 215 4.35 -6.18 -16.67
C ASN A 215 3.28 -5.29 -16.00
N CYS A 216 3.57 -4.00 -15.77
CA CYS A 216 2.58 -3.04 -15.29
C CYS A 216 1.40 -2.92 -16.27
N LYS A 217 1.70 -2.84 -17.57
CA LYS A 217 0.71 -2.79 -18.63
C LYS A 217 -0.13 -4.08 -18.71
N GLU A 218 0.52 -5.25 -18.69
CA GLU A 218 -0.12 -6.58 -18.67
C GLU A 218 -1.13 -6.67 -17.51
N VAL A 219 -0.70 -6.30 -16.30
CA VAL A 219 -1.54 -6.36 -15.08
C VAL A 219 -2.73 -5.40 -15.12
N LEU A 220 -2.58 -4.22 -15.73
CA LEU A 220 -3.69 -3.30 -15.92
C LEU A 220 -4.67 -3.81 -16.99
N LEU A 221 -4.16 -4.37 -18.09
CA LEU A 221 -4.97 -5.00 -19.13
C LEU A 221 -5.80 -6.17 -18.56
N GLU A 222 -5.17 -7.06 -17.80
CA GLU A 222 -5.87 -8.15 -17.10
C GLU A 222 -6.95 -7.62 -16.15
N GLY A 223 -6.64 -6.56 -15.40
CA GLY A 223 -7.61 -5.91 -14.51
C GLY A 223 -8.81 -5.33 -15.28
N ILE A 224 -8.54 -4.70 -16.43
CA ILE A 224 -9.53 -4.09 -17.32
C ILE A 224 -10.43 -5.16 -17.97
N GLU A 225 -9.83 -6.28 -18.38
CA GLU A 225 -10.54 -7.38 -19.06
C GLU A 225 -11.35 -8.24 -18.08
N SER A 226 -10.83 -8.47 -16.87
CA SER A 226 -11.47 -9.30 -15.83
C SER A 226 -12.65 -8.64 -15.12
N ARG A 227 -12.94 -7.36 -15.43
CA ARG A 227 -13.95 -6.48 -14.83
C ARG A 227 -15.29 -7.14 -14.50
N LEU A 228 -15.75 -8.10 -15.30
CA LEU A 228 -17.05 -8.75 -15.10
C LEU A 228 -17.11 -9.70 -13.89
N SER A 229 -15.97 -10.04 -13.26
CA SER A 229 -15.92 -11.10 -12.24
C SER A 229 -15.35 -10.69 -10.88
N ASN A 230 -14.46 -9.69 -10.81
CA ASN A 230 -13.80 -9.33 -9.54
C ASN A 230 -13.20 -7.90 -9.53
N PRO A 231 -13.94 -6.90 -9.02
CA PRO A 231 -13.48 -5.50 -8.94
C PRO A 231 -12.21 -5.32 -8.09
N CYS A 232 -12.02 -6.16 -7.07
CA CYS A 232 -10.83 -6.11 -6.21
C CYS A 232 -9.53 -6.43 -6.97
N SER A 233 -9.60 -7.27 -8.02
CA SER A 233 -8.43 -7.58 -8.86
C SER A 233 -7.93 -6.33 -9.61
N MET A 234 -8.83 -5.51 -10.12
CA MET A 234 -8.50 -4.27 -10.82
C MET A 234 -7.92 -3.22 -9.86
N LEU A 235 -8.46 -3.12 -8.64
CA LEU A 235 -7.89 -2.27 -7.59
C LEU A 235 -6.46 -2.68 -7.24
N GLN A 236 -6.22 -3.99 -7.04
CA GLN A 236 -4.87 -4.52 -6.77
C GLN A 236 -3.90 -4.17 -7.90
N SER A 237 -4.33 -4.34 -9.17
CA SER A 237 -3.54 -3.92 -10.34
C SER A 237 -3.18 -2.43 -10.30
N LEU A 238 -4.15 -1.57 -10.00
CA LEU A 238 -3.95 -0.11 -9.94
C LEU A 238 -3.00 0.29 -8.83
N ILE A 239 -3.15 -0.29 -7.64
CA ILE A 239 -2.32 0.00 -6.47
C ILE A 239 -0.86 -0.38 -6.74
N VAL A 240 -0.63 -1.57 -7.30
CA VAL A 240 0.72 -2.04 -7.65
C VAL A 240 1.38 -1.08 -8.65
N VAL A 241 0.70 -0.75 -9.75
CA VAL A 241 1.27 0.15 -10.77
C VAL A 241 1.44 1.57 -10.25
N PHE A 242 0.52 2.03 -9.42
CA PHE A 242 0.60 3.35 -8.81
C PHE A 242 1.87 3.53 -7.99
N ILE A 243 2.19 2.56 -7.13
CA ILE A 243 3.40 2.58 -6.32
C ILE A 243 4.67 2.69 -7.16
N ILE A 244 4.71 1.90 -8.24
CA ILE A 244 5.85 1.85 -9.15
C ILE A 244 5.99 3.19 -9.88
N SER A 245 4.86 3.82 -10.22
CA SER A 245 4.81 5.09 -10.94
C SER A 245 5.08 6.31 -10.04
N PHE A 246 4.67 6.26 -8.77
CA PHE A 246 4.80 7.35 -7.81
C PHE A 246 6.26 7.58 -7.43
N SER A 247 7.00 6.49 -7.26
CA SER A 247 8.43 6.46 -6.96
C SER A 247 9.30 7.04 -8.09
N GLY A 248 8.73 7.22 -9.29
CA GLY A 248 9.44 7.61 -10.52
C GLY A 248 9.98 9.04 -10.59
N GLN A 249 9.75 9.88 -9.58
CA GLN A 249 10.06 11.32 -9.66
C GLN A 249 11.48 11.68 -9.20
N THR A 250 12.23 10.74 -8.63
CA THR A 250 13.63 10.99 -8.26
C THR A 250 14.59 10.67 -9.41
N PRO A 251 15.78 11.28 -9.45
CA PRO A 251 16.79 11.01 -10.48
C PRO A 251 17.08 9.53 -10.77
N PRO A 252 17.23 8.62 -9.77
CA PRO A 252 17.52 7.21 -10.03
C PRO A 252 16.38 6.45 -10.72
N THR A 253 15.14 6.90 -10.57
CA THR A 253 13.95 6.23 -11.11
C THR A 253 13.40 6.83 -12.40
N LYS A 254 14.02 7.91 -12.90
CA LYS A 254 13.55 8.62 -14.10
C LYS A 254 13.44 7.70 -15.32
N GLY A 255 14.37 6.76 -15.50
CA GLY A 255 14.33 5.80 -16.62
C GLY A 255 13.08 4.91 -16.60
N LEU A 256 12.60 4.52 -15.42
CA LEU A 256 11.36 3.76 -15.27
C LEU A 256 10.14 4.62 -15.62
N PHE A 257 10.10 5.86 -15.15
CA PHE A 257 9.02 6.79 -15.53
C PHE A 257 8.96 7.01 -17.05
N ASP A 258 10.10 7.22 -17.70
CA ASP A 258 10.18 7.36 -19.15
C ASP A 258 9.72 6.08 -19.88
N ALA A 259 10.05 4.88 -19.36
CA ALA A 259 9.58 3.61 -19.88
C ALA A 259 8.06 3.43 -19.74
N LEU A 260 7.49 3.76 -18.57
CA LEU A 260 6.05 3.74 -18.30
C LEU A 260 5.28 4.68 -19.25
N LEU A 261 5.83 5.87 -19.50
CA LEU A 261 5.27 6.82 -20.48
C LEU A 261 5.36 6.26 -21.90
N LYS A 262 6.53 5.77 -22.32
CA LYS A 262 6.78 5.23 -23.66
C LYS A 262 5.85 4.05 -24.00
N GLN A 263 5.50 3.23 -23.02
CA GLN A 263 4.62 2.07 -23.20
C GLN A 263 3.13 2.39 -22.99
N ASN A 264 2.78 3.65 -22.76
CA ASN A 264 1.42 4.13 -22.49
C ASN A 264 0.79 3.53 -21.23
N VAL A 265 1.57 3.17 -20.20
CA VAL A 265 1.03 2.58 -18.96
C VAL A 265 0.05 3.54 -18.28
N HIS A 266 0.34 4.85 -18.30
CA HIS A 266 -0.56 5.89 -17.82
C HIS A 266 -1.96 5.81 -18.45
N HIS A 267 -2.07 5.52 -19.75
CA HIS A 267 -3.36 5.35 -20.43
C HIS A 267 -4.16 4.18 -19.83
N PHE A 268 -3.49 3.06 -19.53
CA PHE A 268 -4.13 1.90 -18.90
C PHE A 268 -4.51 2.16 -17.45
N VAL A 269 -3.69 2.90 -16.68
CA VAL A 269 -4.05 3.33 -15.33
C VAL A 269 -5.35 4.14 -15.39
N LEU A 270 -5.44 5.06 -16.34
CA LEU A 270 -6.64 5.88 -16.52
C LEU A 270 -7.86 5.07 -16.95
N LEU A 271 -7.70 4.10 -17.87
CA LEU A 271 -8.78 3.20 -18.28
C LEU A 271 -9.26 2.32 -17.12
N ALA A 272 -8.34 1.73 -16.35
CA ALA A 272 -8.66 0.92 -15.19
C ALA A 272 -9.34 1.75 -14.11
N ALA A 273 -8.83 2.95 -13.81
CA ALA A 273 -9.47 3.88 -12.87
C ALA A 273 -10.88 4.25 -13.33
N ARG A 274 -11.07 4.56 -14.62
CA ARG A 274 -12.41 4.82 -15.18
C ARG A 274 -13.36 3.65 -14.98
N GLN A 275 -12.92 2.43 -15.29
CA GLN A 275 -13.76 1.25 -15.15
C GLN A 275 -14.12 0.95 -13.69
N LEU A 276 -13.18 1.15 -12.78
CA LEU A 276 -13.40 1.03 -11.33
C LEU A 276 -14.47 2.01 -10.88
N MET A 277 -14.44 3.23 -11.41
CA MET A 277 -15.39 4.30 -11.10
C MET A 277 -16.77 4.09 -11.71
N GLU A 278 -16.88 3.28 -12.77
CA GLU A 278 -18.16 2.88 -13.35
C GLU A 278 -18.78 1.67 -12.60
N ASP A 279 -18.09 1.06 -11.63
CA ASP A 279 -18.56 -0.07 -10.83
C ASP A 279 -18.92 0.35 -9.40
N GLU A 280 -20.21 0.26 -9.08
CA GLU A 280 -20.77 0.76 -7.82
C GLU A 280 -20.30 0.03 -6.56
N GLU A 281 -19.96 -1.25 -6.66
CA GLU A 281 -19.43 -2.00 -5.51
C GLU A 281 -17.90 -1.85 -5.39
N GLY A 282 -17.25 -1.62 -6.54
CA GLY A 282 -15.81 -1.41 -6.65
C GLY A 282 -15.34 -0.18 -5.88
N VAL A 283 -15.91 1.01 -6.13
CA VAL A 283 -15.37 2.27 -5.57
C VAL A 283 -15.44 2.31 -4.05
N CYS A 284 -16.50 1.82 -3.40
CA CYS A 284 -16.58 1.78 -1.93
C CYS A 284 -15.41 1.00 -1.31
N LYS A 285 -15.16 -0.22 -1.80
CA LYS A 285 -14.04 -1.05 -1.34
C LYS A 285 -12.68 -0.40 -1.62
N CYS A 286 -12.58 0.40 -2.69
CA CYS A 286 -11.35 1.08 -3.09
C CYS A 286 -11.05 2.36 -2.29
N VAL A 287 -12.09 3.08 -1.86
CA VAL A 287 -11.94 4.27 -1.02
C VAL A 287 -11.58 3.87 0.42
N GLU A 288 -12.20 2.81 0.95
CA GLU A 288 -11.84 2.25 2.26
C GLU A 288 -10.37 1.79 2.34
N SER A 289 -9.80 1.37 1.21
CA SER A 289 -8.44 0.83 1.15
C SER A 289 -7.33 1.91 1.04
N HIS A 290 -7.65 3.19 1.17
CA HIS A 290 -6.74 4.37 1.16
C HIS A 290 -5.94 4.63 -0.14
N GLY A 291 -5.64 3.59 -0.93
CA GLY A 291 -4.78 3.69 -2.12
C GLY A 291 -5.41 4.46 -3.30
N LEU A 292 -6.74 4.42 -3.47
CA LEU A 292 -7.38 5.09 -4.60
C LEU A 292 -7.17 6.61 -4.54
N LEU A 293 -7.31 7.26 -3.40
CA LEU A 293 -7.15 8.71 -3.28
C LEU A 293 -5.73 9.18 -3.59
N SER A 294 -4.70 8.42 -3.20
CA SER A 294 -3.32 8.68 -3.59
C SER A 294 -3.12 8.56 -5.10
N VAL A 295 -3.75 7.55 -5.74
CA VAL A 295 -3.76 7.38 -7.20
C VAL A 295 -4.45 8.57 -7.88
N LEU A 296 -5.65 8.93 -7.42
CA LEU A 296 -6.43 10.05 -7.96
C LEU A 296 -5.64 11.36 -7.84
N SER A 297 -4.94 11.59 -6.72
CA SER A 297 -4.16 12.80 -6.52
C SER A 297 -2.88 12.86 -7.36
N TYR A 298 -2.17 11.74 -7.55
CA TYR A 298 -1.01 11.71 -8.43
C TYR A 298 -1.39 12.01 -9.86
N VAL A 299 -2.46 11.38 -10.36
CA VAL A 299 -2.92 11.59 -11.73
C VAL A 299 -3.33 13.05 -11.95
N LEU A 300 -4.03 13.67 -10.99
CA LEU A 300 -4.32 15.10 -11.02
C LEU A 300 -3.06 15.98 -11.08
N SER A 301 -2.00 15.56 -10.39
CA SER A 301 -0.76 16.31 -10.34
C SER A 301 0.06 16.20 -11.65
N VAL A 302 0.04 15.04 -12.30
CA VAL A 302 0.88 14.71 -13.47
C VAL A 302 0.20 15.00 -14.82
N ASP A 303 -1.11 14.74 -14.97
CA ASP A 303 -1.73 14.62 -16.31
C ASP A 303 -2.91 15.58 -16.56
N THR A 304 -2.65 16.90 -16.56
CA THR A 304 -3.64 17.87 -17.10
C THR A 304 -3.32 18.38 -18.49
N ASN A 305 -2.15 18.04 -19.04
CA ASN A 305 -1.65 18.72 -20.25
C ASN A 305 -1.96 18.00 -21.57
N HIS A 306 -2.34 16.70 -21.56
CA HIS A 306 -2.32 15.95 -22.82
C HIS A 306 -3.60 15.27 -23.31
N HIS A 307 -4.68 15.13 -22.54
CA HIS A 307 -5.91 14.52 -23.09
C HIS A 307 -7.23 15.06 -22.49
N ASN A 308 -7.99 15.80 -23.30
CA ASN A 308 -9.33 16.30 -22.96
C ASN A 308 -10.32 15.20 -22.53
N GLY A 309 -10.14 13.97 -23.02
CA GLY A 309 -11.00 12.83 -22.69
C GLY A 309 -10.91 12.39 -21.23
N PHE A 310 -9.72 12.48 -20.62
CA PHE A 310 -9.52 12.07 -19.22
C PHE A 310 -10.03 13.11 -18.24
N GLN A 311 -9.87 14.40 -18.54
CA GLN A 311 -10.40 15.47 -17.70
C GLN A 311 -11.91 15.37 -17.46
N ASN A 312 -12.69 14.92 -18.45
CA ASN A 312 -14.14 14.71 -18.29
C ASN A 312 -14.46 13.56 -17.32
N GLN A 313 -13.63 12.53 -17.29
CA GLN A 313 -13.81 11.40 -16.37
C GLN A 313 -13.44 11.83 -14.94
N TRP A 314 -12.33 12.54 -14.78
CA TRP A 314 -11.95 13.16 -13.50
C TRP A 314 -13.04 14.05 -12.95
N PHE A 315 -13.63 14.88 -13.80
CA PHE A 315 -14.74 15.75 -13.42
C PHE A 315 -15.90 14.93 -12.85
N LYS A 316 -16.31 13.87 -13.54
CA LYS A 316 -17.38 12.97 -13.05
C LYS A 316 -17.02 12.30 -11.73
N ILE A 317 -15.75 11.91 -11.52
CA ILE A 317 -15.30 11.31 -10.25
C ILE A 317 -15.46 12.31 -9.11
N PHE A 318 -14.95 13.54 -9.28
CA PHE A 318 -15.07 14.57 -8.26
C PHE A 318 -16.52 14.97 -8.00
N GLU A 319 -17.30 15.09 -9.06
CA GLU A 319 -18.73 15.34 -8.97
C GLU A 319 -19.41 14.23 -8.17
N THR A 320 -19.16 12.96 -8.48
CA THR A 320 -19.71 11.81 -7.74
C THR A 320 -19.24 11.77 -6.28
N MET A 321 -17.95 11.96 -6.00
CA MET A 321 -17.43 11.96 -4.62
C MET A 321 -18.01 13.14 -3.82
N THR A 322 -17.99 14.34 -4.39
CA THR A 322 -18.53 15.54 -3.77
C THR A 322 -20.03 15.43 -3.54
N HIS A 323 -20.75 14.84 -4.50
CA HIS A 323 -22.18 14.57 -4.36
C HIS A 323 -22.44 13.52 -3.29
N SER A 324 -21.70 12.41 -3.29
CA SER A 324 -21.91 11.32 -2.32
C SER A 324 -21.77 11.79 -0.87
N VAL A 325 -20.88 12.75 -0.61
CA VAL A 325 -20.71 13.27 0.75
C VAL A 325 -21.51 14.56 1.02
N GLY A 326 -21.82 15.33 -0.02
CA GLY A 326 -22.58 16.58 0.10
C GLY A 326 -24.09 16.45 -0.11
N CYS A 327 -24.60 15.26 -0.43
CA CYS A 327 -26.02 15.02 -0.64
C CYS A 327 -26.71 14.66 0.68
N ASP A 328 -27.72 15.43 1.03
CA ASP A 328 -28.59 15.20 2.18
C ASP A 328 -29.92 14.53 1.79
N ASP A 329 -30.12 14.24 0.49
CA ASP A 329 -31.33 13.59 -0.01
C ASP A 329 -31.32 12.10 0.35
N ILE A 330 -32.27 11.69 1.19
CA ILE A 330 -32.48 10.32 1.67
C ILE A 330 -32.83 9.37 0.52
N ASP A 331 -33.46 9.88 -0.53
CA ASP A 331 -33.82 9.10 -1.72
C ASP A 331 -32.70 9.10 -2.76
N CYS A 332 -31.63 9.88 -2.55
CA CYS A 332 -30.48 9.79 -3.41
C CYS A 332 -29.82 8.43 -3.25
N LYS A 333 -29.62 7.73 -4.38
CA LYS A 333 -28.76 6.54 -4.47
C LYS A 333 -27.27 6.87 -4.33
N CYS A 334 -26.95 8.00 -3.73
CA CYS A 334 -25.64 8.47 -3.34
C CYS A 334 -25.06 7.49 -2.30
N TRP A 335 -24.51 6.38 -2.80
CA TRP A 335 -23.50 5.51 -2.22
C TRP A 335 -23.27 5.65 -0.72
N GLY A 336 -23.81 4.70 0.06
CA GLY A 336 -23.20 4.17 1.27
C GLY A 336 -22.45 5.17 2.15
N ARG A 337 -23.04 6.36 2.37
CA ARG A 337 -22.45 7.42 3.18
C ARG A 337 -22.32 6.89 4.61
N THR A 338 -21.13 6.41 4.92
CA THR A 338 -20.77 5.95 6.26
C THR A 338 -19.70 6.88 6.79
N ASN A 339 -19.69 7.08 8.11
CA ASN A 339 -18.63 7.86 8.76
C ASN A 339 -17.25 7.32 8.40
N LEU A 340 -17.10 6.00 8.21
CA LEU A 340 -15.85 5.36 7.78
C LEU A 340 -15.39 5.82 6.39
N PHE A 341 -16.32 5.95 5.43
CA PHE A 341 -16.02 6.44 4.09
C PHE A 341 -15.58 7.91 4.13
N GLU A 342 -16.29 8.76 4.88
CA GLU A 342 -15.92 10.17 5.04
C GLU A 342 -14.57 10.33 5.73
N ASP A 343 -14.33 9.58 6.82
CA ASP A 343 -13.08 9.62 7.57
C ASP A 343 -11.91 9.12 6.72
N ALA A 344 -12.11 8.09 5.89
CA ALA A 344 -11.09 7.60 4.96
C ALA A 344 -10.73 8.67 3.91
N ILE A 345 -11.74 9.34 3.32
CA ILE A 345 -11.50 10.42 2.37
C ILE A 345 -10.77 11.58 3.04
N ARG A 346 -11.26 12.02 4.21
CA ARG A 346 -10.65 13.10 4.99
C ARG A 346 -9.19 12.78 5.31
N THR A 347 -8.93 11.61 5.90
CA THR A 347 -7.58 11.17 6.28
C THR A 347 -6.62 11.18 5.10
N ALA A 348 -7.03 10.65 3.95
CA ALA A 348 -6.19 10.62 2.76
C ALA A 348 -5.96 12.01 2.14
N LEU A 349 -6.94 12.91 2.23
CA LEU A 349 -6.80 14.29 1.76
C LEU A 349 -5.95 15.15 2.70
N GLU A 350 -5.98 14.88 4.01
CA GLU A 350 -5.12 15.49 5.03
C GLU A 350 -3.68 14.98 4.96
N GLN A 351 -3.50 13.69 4.64
CA GLN A 351 -2.20 13.05 4.54
C GLN A 351 -1.28 13.85 3.61
N ASP A 352 -0.10 14.21 4.11
CA ASP A 352 0.90 15.02 3.41
C ASP A 352 0.36 16.35 2.83
N ARG A 353 -0.74 16.86 3.40
CA ARG A 353 -1.48 18.04 2.93
C ARG A 353 -1.86 17.93 1.44
N LEU A 354 -2.25 16.72 1.02
CA LEU A 354 -2.57 16.39 -0.36
C LEU A 354 -3.59 17.35 -0.96
N TRP A 355 -4.65 17.63 -0.20
CA TRP A 355 -5.70 18.57 -0.59
C TRP A 355 -5.15 19.96 -0.87
N LEU A 356 -4.40 20.54 0.06
CA LEU A 356 -3.84 21.88 -0.04
C LEU A 356 -2.83 22.01 -1.20
N LYS A 357 -1.92 21.04 -1.31
CA LYS A 357 -0.93 20.99 -2.41
C LYS A 357 -1.61 20.95 -3.77
N THR A 358 -2.69 20.18 -3.89
CA THR A 358 -3.47 20.06 -5.13
C THR A 358 -4.25 21.34 -5.42
N SER A 359 -4.88 21.96 -4.41
CA SER A 359 -5.56 23.26 -4.53
C SER A 359 -4.61 24.36 -5.04
N GLY A 360 -3.38 24.41 -4.52
CA GLY A 360 -2.36 25.34 -4.99
C GLY A 360 -1.99 25.14 -6.47
N LYS A 361 -1.81 23.88 -6.90
CA LYS A 361 -1.53 23.53 -8.30
C LYS A 361 -2.70 23.88 -9.23
N LEU A 362 -3.94 23.59 -8.81
CA LEU A 362 -5.15 23.92 -9.59
C LEU A 362 -5.30 25.44 -9.77
N ARG A 363 -5.04 26.24 -8.73
CA ARG A 363 -5.03 27.71 -8.80
C ARG A 363 -3.95 28.28 -9.69
N ALA A 364 -2.74 27.72 -9.64
CA ALA A 364 -1.67 28.13 -10.55
C ALA A 364 -2.08 27.86 -12.01
N ARG A 365 -2.70 26.70 -12.26
CA ARG A 365 -3.18 26.30 -13.60
C ARG A 365 -4.39 27.07 -14.07
N SER A 366 -5.33 27.47 -13.20
CA SER A 366 -6.51 28.25 -13.63
C SER A 366 -6.11 29.64 -14.13
N LYS A 367 -4.97 30.18 -13.67
CA LYS A 367 -4.37 31.44 -14.12
C LYS A 367 -3.48 31.32 -15.37
N ASP A 368 -3.09 30.11 -15.75
CA ASP A 368 -2.16 29.88 -16.86
C ASP A 368 -2.86 29.97 -18.23
N ASN A 369 -2.68 31.07 -18.95
CA ASN A 369 -3.31 31.25 -20.27
C ASN A 369 -2.71 30.37 -21.38
N SER A 370 -1.61 29.65 -21.13
CA SER A 370 -0.96 28.80 -22.14
C SER A 370 -1.62 27.42 -22.33
N SER A 371 -2.53 27.03 -21.43
CA SER A 371 -3.21 25.75 -21.49
C SER A 371 -4.20 25.65 -22.65
N ARG A 372 -4.25 24.48 -23.31
CA ARG A 372 -5.28 24.15 -24.32
C ARG A 372 -6.68 23.94 -23.73
N VAL A 373 -6.81 23.88 -22.41
CA VAL A 373 -8.07 23.68 -21.70
C VAL A 373 -8.78 25.03 -21.54
N SER A 374 -10.09 25.06 -21.79
CA SER A 374 -10.87 26.28 -21.63
C SER A 374 -10.74 26.82 -20.19
N PRO A 375 -10.64 28.15 -20.00
CA PRO A 375 -10.55 28.75 -18.66
C PRO A 375 -11.74 28.36 -17.76
N GLN A 376 -12.93 28.26 -18.35
CA GLN A 376 -14.15 27.87 -17.66
C GLN A 376 -14.02 26.48 -17.03
N LYS A 377 -13.57 25.48 -17.80
CA LYS A 377 -13.44 24.11 -17.31
C LYS A 377 -12.38 23.97 -16.21
N ARG A 378 -11.28 24.74 -16.30
CA ARG A 378 -10.26 24.78 -15.24
C ARG A 378 -10.83 25.33 -13.93
N LYS A 379 -11.66 26.37 -14.04
CA LYS A 379 -12.36 26.95 -12.89
C LYS A 379 -13.35 25.98 -12.27
N GLU A 380 -14.12 25.25 -13.09
CA GLU A 380 -15.06 24.23 -12.59
C GLU A 380 -14.34 23.09 -11.84
N ILE A 381 -13.17 22.64 -12.32
CA ILE A 381 -12.36 21.63 -11.61
C ILE A 381 -11.86 22.17 -10.26
N GLU A 382 -11.36 23.41 -10.24
CA GLU A 382 -10.93 24.07 -9.00
C GLU A 382 -12.10 24.18 -8.01
N GLU A 383 -13.27 24.62 -8.48
CA GLU A 383 -14.49 24.74 -7.66
C GLU A 383 -14.95 23.39 -7.10
N LEU A 384 -14.91 22.31 -7.88
CA LEU A 384 -15.25 20.97 -7.39
C LEU A 384 -14.27 20.46 -6.33
N TRP A 385 -12.96 20.64 -6.53
CA TRP A 385 -11.94 20.20 -5.56
C TRP A 385 -12.06 20.96 -4.23
N LEU A 386 -12.34 22.26 -4.30
CA LEU A 386 -12.62 23.08 -3.12
C LEU A 386 -13.90 22.64 -2.43
N LYS A 387 -14.96 22.35 -3.20
CA LYS A 387 -16.23 21.86 -2.67
C LYS A 387 -16.07 20.52 -1.96
N LEU A 388 -15.31 19.58 -2.53
CA LEU A 388 -14.98 18.31 -1.86
C LEU A 388 -14.28 18.57 -0.52
N GLY A 389 -13.27 19.45 -0.50
CA GLY A 389 -12.57 19.83 0.72
C GLY A 389 -13.52 20.36 1.80
N MET A 390 -14.36 21.33 1.45
CA MET A 390 -15.34 21.91 2.39
C MET A 390 -16.30 20.86 2.96
N VAL A 391 -16.81 19.97 2.12
CA VAL A 391 -17.72 18.89 2.54
C VAL A 391 -17.00 17.88 3.46
N MET A 392 -15.69 17.68 3.27
CA MET A 392 -14.84 16.87 4.15
C MET A 392 -14.45 17.57 5.46
N GLY A 393 -14.82 18.83 5.65
CA GLY A 393 -14.37 19.65 6.78
C GLY A 393 -12.95 20.20 6.61
N LEU A 394 -12.35 20.05 5.44
CA LEU A 394 -11.05 20.62 5.10
C LEU A 394 -11.23 22.09 4.74
N GLN A 395 -10.55 22.96 5.46
CA GLN A 395 -10.55 24.39 5.19
C GLN A 395 -9.16 24.80 4.68
N GLU A 396 -9.11 25.67 3.67
CA GLU A 396 -7.84 26.32 3.29
C GLU A 396 -7.27 27.14 4.45
N ASP A 397 -8.14 27.51 5.37
CA ASP A 397 -7.86 28.39 6.50
C ASP A 397 -7.49 27.66 7.80
N GLU A 398 -7.33 26.33 7.79
CA GLU A 398 -6.68 25.69 8.94
C GLU A 398 -5.32 26.37 9.15
N PRO A 399 -5.02 26.86 10.37
CA PRO A 399 -3.84 27.67 10.66
C PRO A 399 -2.57 26.81 10.60
N GLY A 400 -2.14 26.46 9.40
CA GLY A 400 -1.10 25.46 9.16
C GLY A 400 -0.27 25.81 7.93
N ALA A 401 0.84 26.50 8.20
CA ALA A 401 1.95 26.84 7.32
C ALA A 401 1.75 27.99 6.31
N GLY A 402 2.49 29.06 6.56
CA GLY A 402 2.60 30.19 5.65
C GLY A 402 1.63 31.34 5.93
N CYS A 403 1.64 32.33 5.03
CA CYS A 403 0.82 33.53 5.17
C CYS A 403 -0.66 33.23 4.87
N GLN A 404 -1.58 33.63 5.75
CA GLN A 404 -3.01 33.41 5.61
C GLN A 404 -3.62 34.09 4.37
N TRP A 405 -3.00 35.17 3.90
CA TRP A 405 -3.50 35.86 2.72
C TRP A 405 -3.31 35.00 1.47
N HIS A 406 -4.40 34.46 0.92
CA HIS A 406 -4.40 33.50 -0.20
C HIS A 406 -3.69 33.96 -1.49
N LYS A 407 -3.44 35.27 -1.66
CA LYS A 407 -2.66 35.82 -2.79
C LYS A 407 -1.18 36.04 -2.48
N CYS A 408 -0.74 35.74 -1.27
CA CYS A 408 0.67 35.81 -0.89
C CYS A 408 1.45 34.67 -1.54
N GLU A 409 2.64 34.95 -2.07
CA GLU A 409 3.54 33.92 -2.61
C GLU A 409 4.02 32.91 -1.55
N ARG A 410 3.89 33.27 -0.27
CA ARG A 410 4.19 32.43 0.89
C ARG A 410 2.95 31.79 1.52
N HIS A 411 1.79 31.87 0.88
CA HIS A 411 0.59 31.16 1.35
C HIS A 411 0.77 29.65 1.18
N GLY A 412 0.50 28.87 2.23
CA GLY A 412 0.65 27.41 2.22
C GLY A 412 2.10 26.90 2.19
N ARG A 413 3.11 27.76 2.36
CA ARG A 413 4.52 27.33 2.42
C ARG A 413 4.88 26.84 3.83
N ASP A 414 5.49 25.67 3.88
CA ASP A 414 5.93 24.96 5.09
C ASP A 414 7.46 24.96 5.22
N ASP A 415 8.10 26.09 4.91
CA ASP A 415 9.51 26.28 5.22
C ASP A 415 9.66 26.86 6.63
N GLU A 416 10.54 26.26 7.45
CA GLU A 416 10.81 26.70 8.84
C GLU A 416 11.11 28.20 8.92
N GLU A 417 11.82 28.72 7.91
CA GLU A 417 12.16 30.13 7.78
C GLU A 417 10.90 31.03 7.70
N THR A 418 9.93 30.64 6.87
CA THR A 418 8.66 31.34 6.74
C THR A 418 7.86 31.22 8.01
N GLU A 419 7.80 30.05 8.65
CA GLU A 419 6.97 29.83 9.84
C GLU A 419 7.38 30.75 11.01
N TRP A 420 8.68 30.95 11.21
CA TRP A 420 9.21 31.82 12.28
C TRP A 420 9.00 33.31 12.00
N MET A 421 8.82 33.70 10.73
CA MET A 421 8.56 35.09 10.34
C MET A 421 7.09 35.48 10.39
N LEU A 422 6.16 34.54 10.59
CA LEU A 422 4.73 34.86 10.54
C LEU A 422 4.28 35.58 11.81
N ARG A 423 3.63 36.72 11.62
CA ARG A 423 2.98 37.51 12.68
C ARG A 423 1.54 37.04 12.85
N LYS A 424 1.16 36.76 14.10
CA LYS A 424 -0.24 36.42 14.44
C LYS A 424 -1.11 37.68 14.38
N CYS A 425 -2.34 37.51 13.89
CA CYS A 425 -3.40 38.47 14.11
C CYS A 425 -3.65 38.63 15.62
N SER A 426 -3.89 39.85 16.09
CA SER A 426 -4.09 40.09 17.53
C SER A 426 -5.43 39.56 18.07
N LYS A 427 -6.35 39.14 17.20
CA LYS A 427 -7.72 38.74 17.54
C LYS A 427 -8.11 37.32 17.15
N CYS A 428 -7.26 36.60 16.42
CA CYS A 428 -7.54 35.24 15.97
C CYS A 428 -6.23 34.51 15.61
N LEU A 429 -6.33 33.27 15.15
CA LEU A 429 -5.16 32.42 14.87
C LEU A 429 -4.47 32.66 13.52
N ALA A 430 -5.01 33.52 12.66
CA ALA A 430 -4.41 33.81 11.34
C ALA A 430 -2.99 34.36 11.47
N ARG A 431 -2.10 33.91 10.57
CA ARG A 431 -0.68 34.26 10.57
C ARG A 431 -0.27 34.93 9.26
N TYR A 432 0.54 35.98 9.30
CA TYR A 432 0.92 36.76 8.10
C TYR A 432 2.43 36.97 8.02
N CYS A 433 3.03 36.79 6.85
CA CYS A 433 4.45 37.08 6.65
C CYS A 433 4.78 38.59 6.72
N SER A 434 3.77 39.47 6.58
CA SER A 434 3.94 40.92 6.72
C SER A 434 2.63 41.60 7.12
N VAL A 435 2.76 42.82 7.68
CA VAL A 435 1.61 43.69 7.98
C VAL A 435 0.84 44.06 6.72
N ASP A 436 1.50 44.13 5.57
CA ASP A 436 0.84 44.43 4.30
C ASP A 436 -0.04 43.27 3.84
N CYS A 437 0.41 42.02 4.00
CA CYS A 437 -0.44 40.86 3.73
C CYS A 437 -1.66 40.85 4.65
N GLN A 438 -1.47 41.13 5.95
CA GLN A 438 -2.58 41.27 6.89
C GLN A 438 -3.57 42.36 6.45
N LYS A 439 -3.10 43.54 6.06
CA LYS A 439 -3.97 44.65 5.61
C LYS A 439 -4.73 44.31 4.32
N LYS A 440 -4.12 43.57 3.40
CA LYS A 440 -4.79 43.14 2.16
C LYS A 440 -5.86 42.10 2.46
N ASP A 441 -5.52 41.07 3.23
CA ASP A 441 -6.46 40.05 3.66
C ASP A 441 -7.62 40.61 4.49
N TRP A 442 -7.32 41.59 5.36
CA TRP A 442 -8.31 42.35 6.12
C TRP A 442 -9.39 42.98 5.23
N LYS A 443 -8.99 43.55 4.08
CA LYS A 443 -9.92 44.16 3.12
C LYS A 443 -10.68 43.12 2.30
N GLU A 444 -10.04 41.99 1.99
CA GLU A 444 -10.59 40.98 1.07
C GLU A 444 -11.56 40.00 1.75
N GLY A 445 -11.46 39.77 3.05
CA GLY A 445 -12.41 38.89 3.74
C GLY A 445 -12.20 38.76 5.24
N HIS A 446 -10.94 38.80 5.71
CA HIS A 446 -10.59 38.50 7.08
C HIS A 446 -11.31 39.38 8.11
N LYS A 447 -11.63 40.64 7.78
CA LYS A 447 -12.40 41.52 8.68
C LYS A 447 -13.75 40.91 9.09
N LYS A 448 -14.39 40.10 8.25
CA LYS A 448 -15.69 39.48 8.52
C LYS A 448 -15.59 38.27 9.45
N SER A 449 -14.46 37.56 9.41
CA SER A 449 -14.24 36.32 10.17
C SER A 449 -13.36 36.51 11.41
N CYS A 450 -12.70 37.66 11.56
CA CYS A 450 -11.76 37.92 12.64
C CYS A 450 -12.45 37.91 14.02
N GLY A 451 -12.07 36.96 14.88
CA GLY A 451 -12.58 36.82 16.24
C GLY A 451 -13.88 35.99 16.38
N LEU A 452 -14.30 35.30 15.31
CA LEU A 452 -15.40 34.33 15.33
C LEU A 452 -14.93 32.89 15.65
N THR A 453 -13.70 32.73 16.13
CA THR A 453 -13.06 31.44 16.45
C THR A 453 -12.75 31.36 17.93
#